data_AF-A0A1D7Y6B5-F1
#
_entry.id   AF-A0A1D7Y6B5-F1
#
_cell.length_a   1.000
_cell.length_b   1.000
_cell.length_c   1.000
_cell.angle_alpha   90.00
_cell.angle_beta   90.00
_cell.angle_gamma   90.00
#
_symmetry.space_group_name_H-M   'P 1'
#
loop_
_entity.id
_entity.type
_entity.pdbx_description
1 polymer ?
#
loop_
_entity_poly.entity_id
_entity_poly.type
_entity_poly.pdbx_seq_one_letter_code
_entity_poly.pdbx_strand_id
1 'polypeptide(L)'
;MGREPSREYQPDVDEAVGCCVGVTEKIENDRMRPSPDLYLRIAASPGFSTHDLRLGHLDLCGLEPPPAVNTSSPHLQRVVDGQREMMCVVAPDGRLVARNAAFSAMFDDEGVPENFWRWALLSDCARDAVLVDWEKDWAPYLLEECRLLFFRYRDHAAVRRLYADLTDDLRLQSLPRVGTDINGRAGSLRHRQNGTRRVHILAAESEGCRLLTFLTESA
;
A
#
# COMPACT_ATOMS: atom_id res chain seq x y z
N MET A 1 -25.83 4.63 -39.61
CA MET A 1 -25.58 3.19 -39.53
C MET A 1 -25.14 2.91 -38.10
N GLY A 2 -26.10 2.64 -37.21
CA GLY A 2 -25.85 2.46 -35.79
C GLY A 2 -25.39 1.03 -35.53
N ARG A 3 -24.23 0.87 -34.86
CA ARG A 3 -23.84 -0.41 -34.27
C ARG A 3 -24.74 -0.64 -33.05
N GLU A 4 -25.57 -1.67 -33.10
CA GLU A 4 -26.23 -2.20 -31.91
C GLU A 4 -25.16 -2.72 -30.93
N PRO A 5 -25.32 -2.48 -29.61
CA PRO A 5 -24.49 -3.16 -28.63
C PRO A 5 -24.86 -4.65 -28.65
N SER A 6 -23.90 -5.49 -29.02
CA SER A 6 -24.04 -6.94 -28.98
C SER A 6 -24.41 -7.36 -27.55
N ARG A 7 -25.61 -7.91 -27.39
CA ARG A 7 -26.02 -8.67 -26.19
C ARG A 7 -25.04 -9.83 -26.02
N GLU A 8 -24.06 -9.69 -25.14
CA GLU A 8 -23.22 -10.82 -24.74
C GLU A 8 -24.13 -11.89 -24.10
N TYR A 9 -23.97 -13.13 -24.55
CA TYR A 9 -24.80 -14.25 -24.14
C TYR A 9 -24.47 -14.56 -22.66
N GLN A 10 -25.45 -14.61 -21.78
CA GLN A 10 -25.26 -14.74 -20.32
C GLN A 10 -24.38 -15.93 -19.86
N PRO A 11 -24.42 -17.12 -20.51
CA PRO A 11 -23.47 -18.20 -20.24
C PRO A 11 -22.01 -17.79 -20.43
N ASP A 12 -21.73 -16.92 -21.42
CA ASP A 12 -20.39 -16.41 -21.70
C ASP A 12 -19.92 -15.42 -20.61
N VAL A 13 -20.84 -14.71 -19.96
CA VAL A 13 -20.54 -13.80 -18.84
C VAL A 13 -20.23 -14.60 -17.57
N ASP A 14 -21.04 -15.61 -17.24
CA ASP A 14 -20.76 -16.47 -16.08
C ASP A 14 -19.44 -17.24 -16.26
N GLU A 15 -19.14 -17.71 -17.48
CA GLU A 15 -17.87 -18.37 -17.81
C GLU A 15 -16.68 -17.39 -17.77
N ALA A 16 -16.83 -16.16 -18.29
CA ALA A 16 -15.81 -15.12 -18.23
C ALA A 16 -15.48 -14.65 -16.80
N VAL A 17 -16.49 -14.64 -15.92
CA VAL A 17 -16.36 -14.28 -14.50
C VAL A 17 -15.90 -15.48 -13.63
N GLY A 18 -15.81 -16.67 -14.22
CA GLY A 18 -15.39 -17.90 -13.55
C GLY A 18 -16.40 -18.38 -12.49
N CYS A 19 -17.69 -18.24 -12.79
CA CYS A 19 -18.81 -18.60 -11.93
C CYS A 19 -19.72 -19.66 -12.55
N CYS A 20 -20.53 -20.31 -11.72
CA CYS A 20 -21.51 -21.27 -12.22
C CYS A 20 -22.58 -20.55 -13.06
N VAL A 21 -23.04 -21.21 -14.12
CA VAL A 21 -24.11 -20.71 -15.00
C VAL A 21 -25.36 -20.33 -14.19
N GLY A 22 -25.92 -19.15 -14.47
CA GLY A 22 -27.10 -18.56 -13.83
C GLY A 22 -26.82 -17.80 -12.54
N VAL A 23 -25.56 -17.59 -12.16
CA VAL A 23 -25.20 -16.79 -10.96
C VAL A 23 -25.42 -15.31 -11.21
N THR A 24 -24.97 -14.80 -12.36
CA THR A 24 -25.17 -13.39 -12.72
C THR A 24 -26.67 -13.06 -12.85
N GLU A 25 -27.47 -13.95 -13.46
CA GLU A 25 -28.93 -13.78 -13.57
C GLU A 25 -29.62 -13.71 -12.20
N LYS A 26 -29.17 -14.50 -11.22
CA LYS A 26 -29.73 -14.46 -9.86
C LYS A 26 -29.40 -13.15 -9.15
N ILE A 27 -28.25 -12.56 -9.43
CA ILE A 27 -27.84 -11.27 -8.88
C ILE A 27 -28.66 -10.14 -9.51
N GLU A 28 -28.79 -10.13 -10.85
CA GLU A 28 -29.57 -9.12 -11.58
C GLU A 28 -31.05 -9.07 -11.18
N ASN A 29 -31.62 -10.21 -10.79
CA ASN A 29 -33.01 -10.32 -10.35
C ASN A 29 -33.20 -10.20 -8.84
N ASP A 30 -32.21 -9.71 -8.09
CA ASP A 30 -32.21 -9.60 -6.62
C ASP A 30 -32.50 -10.92 -5.87
N ARG A 31 -32.23 -12.06 -6.51
CA ARG A 31 -32.41 -13.40 -5.92
C ARG A 31 -31.16 -13.91 -5.20
N MET A 32 -30.03 -13.22 -5.36
CA MET A 32 -28.76 -13.53 -4.71
C MET A 32 -27.96 -12.26 -4.46
N ARG A 33 -27.45 -12.10 -3.24
CA ARG A 33 -26.45 -11.09 -2.93
C ARG A 33 -25.05 -11.68 -3.15
N PRO A 34 -24.22 -11.13 -4.04
CA PRO A 34 -22.89 -11.69 -4.31
C PRO A 34 -21.97 -11.54 -3.09
N SER A 35 -21.00 -12.45 -2.96
CA SER A 35 -19.88 -12.25 -2.04
C SER A 35 -18.98 -11.10 -2.54
N PRO A 36 -18.17 -10.46 -1.67
CA PRO A 36 -17.25 -9.41 -2.07
C PRO A 36 -16.34 -9.82 -3.25
N ASP A 37 -15.74 -11.01 -3.16
CA ASP A 37 -14.85 -11.55 -4.19
C ASP A 37 -15.59 -11.90 -5.49
N LEU A 38 -16.86 -12.30 -5.40
CA LEU A 38 -17.71 -12.54 -6.57
C LEU A 38 -18.06 -11.22 -7.26
N TYR A 39 -18.41 -10.19 -6.49
CA TYR A 39 -18.70 -8.87 -7.01
C TYR A 39 -17.48 -8.26 -7.73
N LEU A 40 -16.29 -8.35 -7.13
CA LEU A 40 -15.06 -7.83 -7.76
C LEU A 40 -14.75 -8.52 -9.10
N ARG A 41 -15.04 -9.82 -9.22
CA ARG A 41 -14.89 -10.56 -10.48
C ARG A 41 -15.92 -10.13 -11.52
N ILE A 42 -17.18 -9.96 -11.12
CA ILE A 42 -18.24 -9.46 -12.01
C ILE A 42 -17.89 -8.05 -12.51
N ALA A 43 -17.47 -7.17 -11.60
CA ALA A 43 -17.11 -5.79 -11.89
C ALA A 43 -15.79 -5.65 -12.68
N ALA A 44 -15.00 -6.73 -12.84
CA ALA A 44 -13.86 -6.76 -13.75
C ALA A 44 -14.28 -6.97 -15.23
N SER A 45 -15.56 -7.28 -15.47
CA SER A 45 -16.12 -7.43 -16.83
C SER A 45 -16.25 -6.07 -17.54
N PRO A 46 -16.19 -6.05 -18.88
CA PRO A 46 -16.38 -4.82 -19.65
C PRO A 46 -17.74 -4.17 -19.33
N GLY A 47 -17.73 -2.91 -18.91
CA GLY A 47 -18.96 -2.13 -18.67
C GLY A 47 -19.07 -1.50 -17.28
N PHE A 48 -18.29 -1.96 -16.30
CA PHE A 48 -18.21 -1.33 -14.98
C PHE A 48 -17.11 -0.27 -14.94
N SER A 49 -17.44 0.95 -14.49
CA SER A 49 -16.41 1.94 -14.17
C SER A 49 -15.76 1.62 -12.81
N THR A 50 -14.56 2.15 -12.57
CA THR A 50 -13.91 2.07 -11.24
C THR A 50 -14.79 2.70 -10.14
N HIS A 51 -15.61 3.70 -10.49
CA HIS A 51 -16.53 4.33 -9.54
C HIS A 51 -17.69 3.41 -9.18
N ASP A 52 -18.29 2.74 -10.17
CA ASP A 52 -19.40 1.79 -9.95
C ASP A 52 -18.94 0.60 -9.09
N LEU A 53 -17.72 0.12 -9.34
CA LEU A 53 -17.08 -0.94 -8.55
C LEU A 53 -16.93 -0.52 -7.09
N ARG A 54 -16.49 0.72 -6.82
CA ARG A 54 -16.39 1.23 -5.44
C ARG A 54 -17.75 1.32 -4.77
N LEU A 55 -18.76 1.87 -5.46
CA LEU A 55 -20.10 2.02 -4.91
C LEU A 55 -20.74 0.67 -4.59
N GLY A 56 -20.68 -0.31 -5.49
CA GLY A 56 -21.28 -1.62 -5.22
C GLY A 56 -20.52 -2.43 -4.18
N HIS A 57 -19.19 -2.32 -4.11
CA HIS A 57 -18.43 -2.97 -3.04
C HIS A 57 -18.71 -2.34 -1.67
N LEU A 58 -18.89 -1.01 -1.61
CA LEU A 58 -19.35 -0.31 -0.41
C LEU A 58 -20.75 -0.77 0.02
N ASP A 59 -21.69 -0.85 -0.92
CA ASP A 59 -23.05 -1.31 -0.63
C ASP A 59 -23.06 -2.76 -0.10
N LEU A 60 -22.29 -3.63 -0.71
CA LEU A 60 -22.25 -5.06 -0.36
C LEU A 60 -21.50 -5.32 0.95
N CYS A 61 -20.38 -4.64 1.16
CA CYS A 61 -19.37 -5.01 2.17
C CYS A 61 -19.21 -3.95 3.27
N GLY A 62 -19.77 -2.75 3.10
CA GLY A 62 -19.59 -1.62 4.00
C GLY A 62 -18.21 -0.96 3.93
N LEU A 63 -17.35 -1.35 2.98
CA LEU A 63 -15.97 -0.87 2.84
C LEU A 63 -15.64 -0.66 1.37
N GLU A 64 -14.77 0.30 1.06
CA GLU A 64 -14.21 0.44 -0.29
C GLU A 64 -13.23 -0.70 -0.60
N PRO A 65 -13.17 -1.14 -1.87
CA PRO A 65 -12.19 -2.12 -2.30
C PRO A 65 -10.79 -1.51 -2.26
N PRO A 66 -9.74 -2.30 -1.98
CA PRO A 66 -8.37 -1.82 -2.06
C PRO A 66 -8.04 -1.25 -3.46
N PRO A 67 -7.41 -0.07 -3.57
CA PRO A 67 -6.89 0.44 -4.84
C PRO A 67 -5.83 -0.51 -5.43
N ALA A 68 -5.66 -0.56 -6.75
CA ALA A 68 -4.63 -1.43 -7.32
C ALA A 68 -3.19 -0.97 -6.96
N VAL A 69 -2.27 -1.92 -6.77
CA VAL A 69 -0.91 -1.68 -6.25
C VAL A 69 -0.04 -0.77 -7.16
N ASN A 70 -0.44 -0.52 -8.40
CA ASN A 70 0.33 0.25 -9.39
C ASN A 70 -0.42 1.43 -10.04
N THR A 71 -1.47 1.95 -9.40
CA THR A 71 -2.27 3.07 -9.95
C THR A 71 -1.76 4.45 -9.56
N SER A 72 -0.48 4.58 -9.19
CA SER A 72 0.05 5.84 -8.69
C SER A 72 0.03 6.94 -9.76
N SER A 73 -0.58 8.08 -9.43
CA SER A 73 -0.60 9.25 -10.30
C SER A 73 0.80 9.71 -10.72
N PRO A 74 1.02 10.04 -12.01
CA PRO A 74 2.30 10.56 -12.49
C PRO A 74 2.66 11.93 -11.89
N HIS A 75 1.71 12.59 -11.22
CA HIS A 75 1.91 13.91 -10.60
C HIS A 75 2.46 13.83 -9.18
N LEU A 76 2.57 12.63 -8.58
CA LEU A 76 3.05 12.46 -7.20
C LEU A 76 4.47 12.98 -7.01
N GLN A 77 5.36 12.81 -8.01
CA GLN A 77 6.71 13.35 -7.93
C GLN A 77 6.71 14.88 -7.78
N ARG A 78 5.86 15.58 -8.53
CA ARG A 78 5.72 17.05 -8.44
C ARG A 78 5.22 17.49 -7.06
N VAL A 79 4.30 16.74 -6.46
CA VAL A 79 3.78 17.03 -5.11
C VAL A 79 4.89 16.90 -4.07
N VAL A 80 5.67 15.83 -4.16
CA VAL A 80 6.77 15.51 -3.26
C VAL A 80 7.90 16.52 -3.39
N ASP A 81 8.29 16.89 -4.61
CA ASP A 81 9.32 17.91 -4.87
C ASP A 81 8.96 19.29 -4.32
N GLY A 82 7.65 19.59 -4.19
CA GLY A 82 7.17 20.83 -3.60
C GLY A 82 7.25 20.89 -2.08
N GLN A 83 7.53 19.76 -1.39
CA GLN A 83 7.61 19.73 0.06
C GLN A 83 9.00 20.10 0.58
N ARG A 84 9.02 20.86 1.69
CA ARG A 84 10.25 21.23 2.40
C ARG A 84 10.76 20.10 3.30
N GLU A 85 9.84 19.42 3.97
CA GLU A 85 10.13 18.31 4.87
C GLU A 85 10.54 17.07 4.07
N MET A 86 11.25 16.14 4.70
CA MET A 86 11.58 14.87 4.06
C MET A 86 10.30 14.13 3.71
N MET A 87 10.11 13.79 2.43
CA MET A 87 8.90 13.12 1.97
C MET A 87 9.20 12.03 0.94
N CYS A 88 8.51 10.91 1.08
CA CYS A 88 8.51 9.85 0.09
C CYS A 88 7.11 9.24 -0.10
N VAL A 89 6.94 8.52 -1.20
CA VAL A 89 5.72 7.79 -1.54
C VAL A 89 6.09 6.33 -1.74
N VAL A 90 5.40 5.46 -1.01
CA VAL A 90 5.68 4.04 -0.96
C VAL A 90 4.45 3.26 -1.43
N ALA A 91 4.62 2.41 -2.43
CA ALA A 91 3.57 1.50 -2.89
C ALA A 91 3.30 0.39 -1.85
N PRO A 92 2.16 -0.31 -1.93
CA PRO A 92 1.86 -1.42 -1.01
C PRO A 92 2.93 -2.52 -0.92
N ASP A 93 3.67 -2.76 -1.99
CA ASP A 93 4.76 -3.73 -2.04
C ASP A 93 6.10 -3.18 -1.50
N GLY A 94 6.10 -1.94 -1.02
CA GLY A 94 7.27 -1.25 -0.46
C GLY A 94 8.12 -0.50 -1.47
N ARG A 95 7.80 -0.57 -2.76
CA ARG A 95 8.55 0.17 -3.79
C ARG A 95 8.43 1.68 -3.56
N LEU A 96 9.55 2.38 -3.64
CA LEU A 96 9.57 3.85 -3.65
C LEU A 96 9.08 4.35 -5.01
N VAL A 97 7.93 5.05 -4.99
CA VAL A 97 7.27 5.59 -6.18
C VAL A 97 7.72 7.02 -6.47
N ALA A 98 7.89 7.81 -5.41
CA ALA A 98 8.36 9.19 -5.49
C ALA A 98 9.09 9.58 -4.21
N ARG A 99 10.01 10.55 -4.31
CA ARG A 99 10.80 11.07 -3.17
C ARG A 99 11.39 12.42 -3.48
N ASN A 100 11.61 13.25 -2.46
CA ASN A 100 12.28 14.53 -2.63
C ASN A 100 13.78 14.44 -2.31
N ALA A 101 14.49 15.53 -2.60
CA ALA A 101 15.92 15.65 -2.32
C ALA A 101 16.22 15.55 -0.82
N ALA A 102 15.36 16.12 0.04
CA ALA A 102 15.53 16.08 1.49
C ALA A 102 15.51 14.65 2.03
N PHE A 103 14.51 13.84 1.63
CA PHE A 103 14.46 12.42 1.97
C PHE A 103 15.68 11.67 1.42
N SER A 104 16.07 11.98 0.18
CA SER A 104 17.21 11.31 -0.45
C SER A 104 18.54 11.60 0.25
N ALA A 105 18.68 12.77 0.88
CA ALA A 105 19.89 13.17 1.61
C ALA A 105 20.11 12.41 2.93
N MET A 106 19.15 11.61 3.39
CA MET A 106 19.31 10.77 4.58
C MET A 106 20.12 9.49 4.31
N PHE A 107 20.23 9.08 3.05
CA PHE A 107 20.92 7.84 2.65
C PHE A 107 22.38 8.13 2.29
N ASP A 108 23.23 7.12 2.48
CA ASP A 108 24.66 7.17 2.18
C ASP A 108 24.96 6.85 0.70
N ASP A 109 26.24 6.63 0.38
CA ASP A 109 26.73 6.41 -0.99
C ASP A 109 26.20 5.11 -1.63
N GLU A 110 25.64 4.19 -0.84
CA GLU A 110 24.89 3.02 -1.32
C GLU A 110 23.60 3.41 -2.07
N GLY A 111 23.21 4.68 -1.97
CA GLY A 111 22.06 5.24 -2.64
C GLY A 111 20.76 4.99 -1.90
N VAL A 112 19.70 5.56 -2.44
CA VAL A 112 18.37 5.40 -1.87
C VAL A 112 17.82 4.04 -2.25
N PRO A 113 17.23 3.29 -1.31
CA PRO A 113 16.69 1.97 -1.59
C PRO A 113 15.59 2.03 -2.65
N GLU A 114 15.46 0.96 -3.43
CA GLU A 114 14.32 0.80 -4.33
C GLU A 114 13.04 0.41 -3.56
N ASN A 115 13.20 -0.28 -2.43
CA ASN A 115 12.12 -0.73 -1.56
C ASN A 115 12.33 -0.23 -0.13
N PHE A 116 11.49 0.71 0.28
CA PHE A 116 11.60 1.36 1.59
C PHE A 116 11.31 0.39 2.74
N TRP A 117 10.28 -0.46 2.63
CA TRP A 117 9.95 -1.42 3.70
C TRP A 117 11.06 -2.42 3.94
N ARG A 118 11.64 -2.98 2.87
CA ARG A 118 12.79 -3.89 2.98
C ARG A 118 13.98 -3.21 3.60
N TRP A 119 14.32 -2.00 3.14
CA TRP A 119 15.43 -1.27 3.72
C TRP A 119 15.20 -1.00 5.21
N ALA A 120 14.07 -0.40 5.57
CA ALA A 120 13.78 0.02 6.93
C ALA A 120 13.68 -1.16 7.92
N LEU A 121 13.25 -2.34 7.45
CA LEU A 121 13.03 -3.50 8.29
C LEU A 121 14.11 -4.58 8.21
N LEU A 122 14.85 -4.71 7.10
CA LEU A 122 15.79 -5.82 6.86
C LEU A 122 17.25 -5.37 6.66
N SER A 123 17.51 -4.11 6.31
CA SER A 123 18.89 -3.64 6.08
C SER A 123 19.61 -3.37 7.40
N ASP A 124 20.84 -3.88 7.51
CA ASP A 124 21.73 -3.57 8.64
C ASP A 124 22.01 -2.05 8.74
N CYS A 125 22.13 -1.36 7.60
CA CYS A 125 22.30 0.10 7.58
C CYS A 125 21.12 0.83 8.26
N ALA A 126 19.89 0.42 7.95
CA ALA A 126 18.72 1.01 8.60
C ALA A 126 18.68 0.66 10.09
N ARG A 127 18.89 -0.60 10.43
CA ARG A 127 18.76 -1.16 11.78
C ARG A 127 19.79 -0.61 12.76
N ASP A 128 21.03 -0.44 12.29
CA ASP A 128 22.17 -0.24 13.17
C ASP A 128 22.80 1.16 13.03
N ALA A 129 22.55 1.87 11.91
CA ALA A 129 23.17 3.17 11.64
C ALA A 129 22.18 4.34 11.52
N VAL A 130 21.06 4.16 10.78
CA VAL A 130 20.17 5.28 10.41
C VAL A 130 18.98 5.42 11.36
N LEU A 131 18.24 4.36 11.64
CA LEU A 131 17.04 4.40 12.48
C LEU A 131 17.44 4.15 13.94
N VAL A 132 17.63 5.21 14.70
CA VAL A 132 18.10 5.13 16.10
C VAL A 132 17.04 4.45 16.97
N ASP A 133 17.49 3.58 17.88
CA ASP A 133 16.63 2.73 18.71
C ASP A 133 15.63 1.90 17.88
N TRP A 134 16.09 1.36 16.75
CA TRP A 134 15.30 0.67 15.74
C TRP A 134 14.26 -0.31 16.31
N GLU A 135 14.65 -1.20 17.23
CA GLU A 135 13.76 -2.22 17.82
C GLU A 135 12.61 -1.64 18.64
N LYS A 136 12.75 -0.39 19.12
CA LYS A 136 11.81 0.25 20.02
C LYS A 136 10.97 1.30 19.32
N ASP A 137 11.62 2.15 18.53
CA ASP A 137 11.01 3.38 18.00
C ASP A 137 10.53 3.23 16.54
N TRP A 138 10.98 2.20 15.83
CA TRP A 138 10.74 2.05 14.38
C TRP A 138 10.14 0.71 13.98
N ALA A 139 10.87 -0.38 14.23
CA ALA A 139 10.61 -1.70 13.68
C ALA A 139 9.22 -2.25 14.03
N PRO A 140 8.73 -2.17 15.29
CA PRO A 140 7.41 -2.70 15.63
C PRO A 140 6.29 -2.05 14.81
N TYR A 141 6.35 -0.72 14.59
CA TYR A 141 5.32 0.03 13.88
C TYR A 141 5.37 -0.20 12.37
N LEU A 142 6.57 -0.17 11.80
CA LEU A 142 6.79 -0.49 10.38
C LEU A 142 6.35 -1.92 10.05
N LEU A 143 6.58 -2.87 10.96
CA LEU A 143 6.18 -4.26 10.78
C LEU A 143 4.65 -4.43 10.82
N GLU A 144 3.95 -3.72 11.70
CA GLU A 144 2.47 -3.73 11.71
C GLU A 144 1.89 -3.06 10.46
N GLU A 145 2.50 -2.00 9.93
CA GLU A 145 2.12 -1.45 8.62
C GLU A 145 2.23 -2.49 7.50
N CYS A 146 3.34 -3.23 7.45
CA CYS A 146 3.54 -4.28 6.46
C CYS A 146 2.52 -5.43 6.63
N ARG A 147 2.12 -5.75 7.86
CA ARG A 147 1.07 -6.75 8.15
C ARG A 147 -0.29 -6.28 7.64
N LEU A 148 -0.66 -5.02 7.89
CA LEU A 148 -1.88 -4.43 7.36
C LEU A 148 -1.90 -4.45 5.83
N LEU A 149 -0.79 -4.06 5.19
CA LEU A 149 -0.65 -4.11 3.74
C LEU A 149 -0.76 -5.55 3.20
N PHE A 150 -0.18 -6.54 3.88
CA PHE A 150 -0.33 -7.94 3.51
C PHE A 150 -1.78 -8.41 3.52
N PHE A 151 -2.54 -8.11 4.57
CA PHE A 151 -3.96 -8.50 4.62
C PHE A 151 -4.80 -7.78 3.56
N ARG A 152 -4.49 -6.51 3.29
CA ARG A 152 -5.21 -5.70 2.30
C ARG A 152 -4.91 -6.12 0.85
N TYR A 153 -3.70 -6.58 0.58
CA TYR A 153 -3.20 -6.94 -0.76
C TYR A 153 -2.76 -8.40 -0.84
N ARG A 154 -3.48 -9.30 -0.17
CA ARG A 154 -3.12 -10.71 0.04
C ARG A 154 -2.84 -11.48 -1.24
N ASP A 155 -3.45 -11.10 -2.36
CA ASP A 155 -3.31 -11.79 -3.65
C ASP A 155 -2.15 -11.22 -4.48
N HIS A 156 -1.55 -10.09 -4.09
CA HIS A 156 -0.46 -9.47 -4.81
C HIS A 156 0.87 -10.17 -4.53
N ALA A 157 1.48 -10.75 -5.57
CA ALA A 157 2.68 -11.58 -5.43
C ALA A 157 3.86 -10.85 -4.78
N ALA A 158 4.10 -9.57 -5.11
CA ALA A 158 5.20 -8.81 -4.52
C ALA A 158 4.99 -8.51 -3.03
N VAL A 159 3.74 -8.26 -2.61
CA VAL A 159 3.40 -8.03 -1.19
C VAL A 159 3.59 -9.32 -0.40
N ARG A 160 3.16 -10.47 -0.94
CA ARG A 160 3.40 -11.78 -0.32
C ARG A 160 4.88 -12.08 -0.15
N ARG A 161 5.72 -11.79 -1.16
CA ARG A 161 7.17 -11.98 -1.09
C ARG A 161 7.79 -11.10 -0.02
N LEU A 162 7.44 -9.81 0.02
CA LEU A 162 7.88 -8.91 1.09
C LEU A 162 7.52 -9.50 2.46
N TYR A 163 6.26 -9.91 2.64
CA TYR A 163 5.80 -10.43 3.93
C TYR A 163 6.49 -11.75 4.33
N ALA A 164 6.77 -12.63 3.38
CA ALA A 164 7.53 -13.85 3.62
C ALA A 164 8.94 -13.53 4.15
N ASP A 165 9.66 -12.62 3.46
CA ASP A 165 11.01 -12.23 3.86
C ASP A 165 11.04 -11.56 5.26
N LEU A 166 10.00 -10.77 5.58
CA LEU A 166 9.85 -10.20 6.93
C LEU A 166 9.55 -11.26 8.00
N THR A 167 8.86 -12.33 7.63
CA THR A 167 8.52 -13.43 8.53
C THR A 167 9.71 -14.35 8.77
N ASP A 168 10.62 -14.49 7.80
CA ASP A 168 11.82 -15.32 7.92
C ASP A 168 12.93 -14.67 8.79
N ASP A 169 12.85 -13.37 9.05
CA ASP A 169 13.84 -12.65 9.85
C ASP A 169 13.64 -12.86 11.37
N LEU A 170 14.64 -13.47 12.01
CA LEU A 170 14.61 -13.79 13.45
C LEU A 170 14.53 -12.57 14.35
N ARG A 171 15.13 -11.44 13.96
CA ARG A 171 15.13 -10.21 14.75
C ARG A 171 13.71 -9.63 14.79
N LEU A 172 13.04 -9.57 13.64
CA LEU A 172 11.64 -9.17 13.52
C LEU A 172 10.67 -10.09 14.26
N GLN A 173 10.93 -11.41 14.26
CA GLN A 173 10.09 -12.37 15.01
C GLN A 173 10.10 -12.12 16.52
N SER A 174 11.20 -11.57 17.07
CA SER A 174 11.32 -11.29 18.51
C SER A 174 10.63 -10.00 18.95
N LEU A 175 10.20 -9.15 18.01
CA LEU A 175 9.62 -7.84 18.33
C LEU A 175 8.21 -7.96 18.93
N PRO A 176 7.86 -7.09 19.89
CA PRO A 176 6.52 -7.04 20.44
C PRO A 176 5.50 -6.60 19.39
N ARG A 177 4.27 -7.10 19.52
CA ARG A 177 3.11 -6.58 18.78
C ARG A 177 2.74 -5.20 19.32
N VAL A 178 2.42 -4.28 18.43
CA VAL A 178 1.94 -2.94 18.76
C VAL A 178 0.57 -2.71 18.17
N GLY A 179 -0.31 -2.01 18.90
CA GLY A 179 -1.70 -1.73 18.48
C GLY A 179 -1.88 -0.38 17.78
N THR A 180 -0.79 0.29 17.41
CA THR A 180 -0.79 1.63 16.81
C THR A 180 -0.06 1.61 15.47
N ASP A 181 -0.55 2.38 14.51
CA ASP A 181 0.12 2.59 13.22
C ASP A 181 1.37 3.48 13.37
N ILE A 182 2.02 3.74 12.23
CA ILE A 182 3.18 4.62 12.15
C ILE A 182 2.82 6.12 12.09
N ASN A 183 1.54 6.47 11.93
CA ASN A 183 1.12 7.85 11.80
C ASN A 183 1.17 8.57 13.15
N GLY A 184 1.71 9.79 13.16
CA GLY A 184 1.97 10.54 14.38
C GLY A 184 3.08 9.96 15.26
N ARG A 185 3.81 8.93 14.79
CA ARG A 185 4.92 8.35 15.54
C ARG A 185 6.15 9.22 15.48
N ALA A 186 6.82 9.32 16.62
CA ALA A 186 8.11 9.96 16.73
C ALA A 186 9.21 8.92 16.83
N GLY A 187 10.32 9.14 16.14
CA GLY A 187 11.53 8.34 16.23
C GLY A 187 12.75 9.21 16.00
N SER A 188 13.92 8.74 16.44
CA SER A 188 15.18 9.40 16.13
C SER A 188 15.81 8.77 14.90
N LEU A 189 16.29 9.58 13.97
CA LEU A 189 17.10 9.12 12.84
C LEU A 189 18.42 9.86 12.78
N ARG A 190 19.46 9.18 12.31
CA ARG A 190 20.78 9.76 12.08
C ARG A 190 20.84 10.29 10.65
N HIS A 191 20.75 11.60 10.51
CA HIS A 191 20.90 12.27 9.22
C HIS A 191 22.38 12.51 8.94
N ARG A 192 22.88 12.10 7.76
CA ARG A 192 24.29 12.22 7.36
C ARG A 192 24.85 13.63 7.57
N GLN A 193 24.11 14.65 7.15
CA GLN A 193 24.58 16.04 7.21
C GLN A 193 24.21 16.77 8.52
N ASN A 194 23.18 16.31 9.23
CA ASN A 194 22.53 17.09 10.29
C ASN A 194 22.61 16.41 11.66
N GLY A 195 23.31 15.28 11.75
CA GLY A 195 23.41 14.44 12.95
C GLY A 195 22.10 13.74 13.28
N THR A 196 22.00 13.25 14.52
CA THR A 196 20.76 12.65 15.02
C THR A 196 19.68 13.71 15.16
N ARG A 197 18.51 13.45 14.56
CA ARG A 197 17.33 14.30 14.64
C ARG A 197 16.12 13.48 15.06
N ARG A 198 15.31 14.05 15.93
CA ARG A 198 13.98 13.52 16.23
C ARG A 198 13.04 13.92 15.10
N VAL A 199 12.30 12.96 14.58
CA VAL A 199 11.30 13.17 13.53
C VAL A 199 9.95 12.64 13.94
N HIS A 200 8.89 13.28 13.44
CA HIS A 200 7.52 12.80 13.52
C HIS A 200 7.04 12.38 12.14
N ILE A 201 6.41 11.22 12.05
CA ILE A 201 5.93 10.67 10.79
C ILE A 201 4.48 11.06 10.63
N LEU A 202 4.17 11.72 9.53
CA LEU A 202 2.81 11.85 9.03
C LEU A 202 2.63 10.87 7.87
N ALA A 203 1.65 9.99 8.00
CA ALA A 203 1.27 9.05 6.97
C ALA A 203 -0.09 9.45 6.40
N ALA A 204 -0.15 9.65 5.09
CA ALA A 204 -1.39 9.75 4.33
C ALA A 204 -1.47 8.63 3.30
N GLU A 205 -2.66 8.40 2.75
CA GLU A 205 -2.87 7.42 1.69
C GLU A 205 -3.46 8.11 0.46
N SER A 206 -2.95 7.74 -0.73
CA SER A 206 -3.53 8.13 -2.01
C SER A 206 -3.34 7.00 -3.01
N GLU A 207 -4.43 6.57 -3.65
CA GLU A 207 -4.41 5.52 -4.69
C GLU A 207 -3.67 4.25 -4.25
N GLY A 208 -3.83 3.88 -2.97
CA GLY A 208 -3.19 2.72 -2.35
C GLY A 208 -1.72 2.93 -1.94
N CYS A 209 -1.10 4.03 -2.34
CA CYS A 209 0.25 4.40 -1.92
C CYS A 209 0.22 5.13 -0.57
N ARG A 210 1.24 4.89 0.26
CA ARG A 210 1.51 5.62 1.50
C ARG A 210 2.39 6.83 1.19
N LEU A 211 1.93 8.01 1.55
CA LEU A 211 2.72 9.25 1.54
C LEU A 211 3.28 9.40 2.95
N LEU A 212 4.60 9.29 3.08
CA LEU A 212 5.29 9.43 4.36
C LEU A 212 6.04 10.75 4.38
N THR A 213 5.70 11.60 5.35
CA THR A 213 6.40 12.84 5.62
C THR A 213 7.08 12.75 6.97
N PHE A 214 8.37 13.03 7.03
CA PHE A 214 9.16 13.04 8.25
C PHE A 214 9.43 14.49 8.64
N LEU A 215 8.69 14.96 9.65
CA LEU A 215 8.81 16.30 10.18
C LEU A 215 9.95 16.35 11.19
N THR A 216 10.98 17.16 10.94
CA THR A 216 12.03 17.38 11.94
C THR A 216 11.56 18.37 13.00
N GLU A 217 11.77 18.09 14.28
CA GLU A 217 11.57 19.11 15.32
C GLU A 217 12.58 20.25 15.09
N SER A 218 12.08 21.47 14.95
CA SER A 218 12.91 22.68 14.98
C SER A 218 13.59 22.79 16.34
N ALA A 219 14.91 22.98 16.34
CA ALA A 219 15.68 23.30 17.55
C ALA A 219 15.30 24.67 18.12
#